data_AF-A0A4V3BRT6-F1
#
_entry.id   AF-A0A4V3BRT6-F1
#
_cell.length_a   1.000
_cell.length_b   1.000
_cell.length_c   1.000
_cell.angle_alpha   90.00
_cell.angle_beta   90.00
_cell.angle_gamma   90.00
#
_symmetry.space_group_name_H-M   'P 1'
#
loop_
_entity.id
_entity.type
_entity.pdbx_description
1 polymer ?
#
loop_
_entity_poly.entity_id
_entity_poly.type
_entity_poly.pdbx_seq_one_letter_code
_entity_poly.pdbx_strand_id
1 'polypeptide(L)'
;MKQRKVISQAIAISAGLPDICFATTGIYATGYGTREQGMGRVGIAIGESVLAPAENPAGIAFSGDRLDVGGGLLFIQSGAVDDGVSYHAKTGITPMPEFGYVKSLSPSLVFGVASWASGASMSYRAPYGGIPGNSNTYSQGVFVHVAPTVAYRFGAEKNHALSLSFVGALSTIDVEGVQAQTGLPNQGRNWKPGYGFKIGWMSQFTSQFSMGASYASKIRYQPWDKYSHIFADGRRFEEPEQYGVGIAFRPTPKWLIGFDWIRFNYGNTHVLGNPVNFSVPLGNINGCGFSFRNVNAYRFGVQYEVNDRFTIRGGFEMTD
;
A
#
# COMPACT_ATOMS: atom_id res chain seq x y z
N MET A 1 3.73 6.69 37.65
CA MET A 1 4.92 6.97 36.81
C MET A 1 4.52 7.96 35.71
N LYS A 2 5.16 9.13 35.64
CA LYS A 2 4.91 10.12 34.58
C LYS A 2 5.31 9.52 33.22
N GLN A 3 4.36 9.34 32.30
CA GLN A 3 4.64 8.99 30.90
C GLN A 3 5.53 10.10 30.31
N ARG A 4 6.82 9.81 30.10
CA ARG A 4 7.70 10.70 29.35
C ARG A 4 7.23 10.65 27.89
N LYS A 5 6.82 11.81 27.36
CA LYS A 5 6.58 11.99 25.92
C LYS A 5 7.95 11.90 25.23
N VAL A 6 8.31 10.74 24.72
CA VAL A 6 9.53 10.53 23.91
C VAL A 6 9.14 10.74 22.44
N ILE A 7 9.81 11.67 21.78
CA ILE A 7 9.75 11.82 20.32
C ILE A 7 10.81 10.86 19.75
N SER A 8 10.39 9.69 19.28
CA SER A 8 11.30 8.74 18.63
C SER A 8 11.47 9.12 17.16
N GLN A 9 12.68 9.49 16.76
CA GLN A 9 13.05 9.69 15.34
C GLN A 9 13.48 8.34 14.76
N ALA A 10 12.90 7.96 13.61
CA ALA A 10 13.29 6.76 12.88
C ALA A 10 13.56 7.14 11.42
N ILE A 11 14.73 6.75 10.91
CA ILE A 11 15.11 6.88 9.49
C ILE A 11 15.30 5.45 8.97
N ALA A 12 14.57 5.09 7.92
CA ALA A 12 14.76 3.83 7.20
C ALA A 12 15.53 4.12 5.91
N ILE A 13 16.61 3.39 5.67
CA ILE A 13 17.35 3.39 4.41
C ILE A 13 17.23 1.98 3.83
N SER A 14 16.47 1.82 2.74
CA SER A 14 16.44 0.56 1.99
C SER A 14 17.49 0.59 0.89
N ALA A 15 18.38 -0.40 0.86
CA ALA A 15 19.32 -0.63 -0.23
C ALA A 15 18.98 -2.00 -0.85
N GLY A 16 18.55 -2.01 -2.11
CA GLY A 16 18.33 -3.23 -2.88
C GLY A 16 19.63 -3.72 -3.51
N LEU A 17 19.85 -5.03 -3.54
CA LEU A 17 20.87 -5.65 -4.38
C LEU A 17 20.39 -5.60 -5.85
N PRO A 18 21.21 -5.14 -6.81
CA PRO A 18 20.79 -4.86 -8.18
C PRO A 18 20.40 -6.09 -9.03
N ASP A 19 20.73 -7.31 -8.59
CA ASP A 19 20.60 -8.53 -9.41
C ASP A 19 19.41 -9.44 -9.06
N ILE A 20 18.54 -9.02 -8.14
CA ILE A 20 17.30 -9.76 -7.84
C ILE A 20 16.12 -8.86 -8.19
N CYS A 21 15.48 -9.16 -9.32
CA CYS A 21 14.25 -8.50 -9.76
C CYS A 21 13.12 -8.88 -8.80
N PHE A 22 13.00 -8.16 -7.68
CA PHE A 22 11.84 -8.23 -6.82
C PHE A 22 10.75 -7.37 -7.47
N ALA A 23 9.72 -7.98 -8.04
CA ALA A 23 8.62 -7.24 -8.61
C ALA A 23 7.92 -6.43 -7.50
N THR A 24 7.60 -5.17 -7.78
CA THR A 24 6.84 -4.34 -6.86
C THR A 24 5.46 -4.96 -6.63
N THR A 25 4.81 -4.70 -5.49
CA THR A 25 3.39 -5.08 -5.28
C THR A 25 2.45 -4.14 -6.04
N GLY A 26 2.68 -3.97 -7.33
CA GLY A 26 1.91 -3.12 -8.23
C GLY A 26 1.78 -1.67 -7.74
N ILE A 27 0.54 -1.30 -7.40
CA ILE A 27 0.15 0.07 -7.06
C ILE A 27 0.44 0.47 -5.59
N TYR A 28 0.83 -0.49 -4.74
CA TYR A 28 1.04 -0.26 -3.31
C TYR A 28 2.44 0.26 -2.98
N ALA A 29 2.52 1.08 -1.93
CA ALA A 29 3.78 1.62 -1.41
C ALA A 29 4.68 0.51 -0.84
N THR A 30 5.98 0.75 -0.72
CA THR A 30 6.96 -0.21 -0.15
C THR A 30 6.92 -0.27 1.39
N GLY A 31 5.74 -0.12 2.00
CA GLY A 31 5.51 -0.14 3.46
C GLY A 31 4.82 1.12 3.95
N TYR A 32 4.11 1.01 5.08
CA TYR A 32 3.40 2.12 5.72
C TYR A 32 3.98 2.39 7.10
N GLY A 33 4.60 3.55 7.27
CA GLY A 33 5.42 3.86 8.42
C GLY A 33 6.87 3.43 8.26
N THR A 34 7.76 4.25 8.82
CA THR A 34 9.22 4.03 8.80
C THR A 34 9.64 2.70 9.42
N ARG A 35 8.88 2.17 10.39
CA ARG A 35 9.18 0.88 11.02
C ARG A 35 8.94 -0.30 10.08
N GLU A 36 7.75 -0.35 9.47
CA GLU A 36 7.40 -1.42 8.53
C GLU A 36 8.27 -1.36 7.29
N GLN A 37 8.49 -0.15 6.74
CA GLN A 37 9.41 0.04 5.61
C GLN A 37 10.83 -0.44 5.93
N GLY A 38 11.33 -0.17 7.15
CA GLY A 38 12.63 -0.66 7.61
C GLY A 38 12.71 -2.18 7.82
N MET A 39 11.58 -2.87 7.93
CA MET A 39 11.48 -4.32 8.13
C MET A 39 10.98 -5.07 6.90
N GLY A 40 11.18 -4.53 5.69
CA GLY A 40 10.72 -5.19 4.47
C GLY A 40 9.19 -5.35 4.40
N ARG A 41 8.44 -4.40 4.99
CA ARG A 41 6.97 -4.30 5.03
C ARG A 41 6.25 -5.32 5.90
N VAL A 42 6.98 -6.08 6.71
CA VAL A 42 6.36 -7.04 7.60
C VAL A 42 5.61 -6.31 8.72
N GLY A 43 4.38 -6.74 9.03
CA GLY A 43 3.48 -6.00 9.90
C GLY A 43 2.22 -6.73 10.38
N ILE A 44 1.77 -7.83 9.73
CA ILE A 44 0.46 -8.46 10.04
C ILE A 44 0.37 -8.93 11.50
N ALA A 45 1.48 -9.42 12.08
CA ALA A 45 1.52 -9.96 13.43
C ALA A 45 2.39 -9.15 14.41
N ILE A 46 2.81 -7.93 14.06
CA ILE A 46 3.71 -7.12 14.90
C ILE A 46 2.94 -6.26 15.90
N GLY A 47 1.99 -5.45 15.43
CA GLY A 47 1.13 -4.61 16.29
C GLY A 47 1.81 -3.46 17.02
N GLU A 48 2.94 -2.94 16.53
CA GLU A 48 3.75 -1.89 17.19
C GLU A 48 3.59 -0.50 16.56
N SER A 49 2.69 -0.35 15.59
CA SER A 49 2.48 0.85 14.78
C SER A 49 1.01 1.30 14.85
N VAL A 50 0.76 2.61 14.91
CA VAL A 50 -0.61 3.15 14.72
C VAL A 50 -1.09 3.02 13.27
N LEU A 51 -0.15 2.86 12.33
CA LEU A 51 -0.46 2.64 10.92
C LEU A 51 -0.77 1.17 10.61
N ALA A 52 -0.78 0.30 11.62
CA ALA A 52 -1.14 -1.11 11.48
C ALA A 52 -2.42 -1.38 10.67
N PRO A 53 -3.49 -0.55 10.71
CA PRO A 53 -4.66 -0.76 9.83
C PRO A 53 -4.36 -0.80 8.33
N ALA A 54 -3.23 -0.28 7.88
CA ALA A 54 -2.80 -0.40 6.50
C ALA A 54 -2.52 -1.87 6.12
N GLU A 55 -2.08 -2.71 7.05
CA GLU A 55 -1.76 -4.14 6.84
C GLU A 55 -2.72 -5.07 7.60
N ASN A 56 -2.87 -4.89 8.92
CA ASN A 56 -3.81 -5.61 9.77
C ASN A 56 -4.44 -4.67 10.84
N PRO A 57 -5.75 -4.35 10.74
CA PRO A 57 -6.41 -3.47 11.70
C PRO A 57 -6.40 -3.98 13.14
N ALA A 58 -6.18 -5.27 13.39
CA ALA A 58 -6.10 -5.79 14.75
C ALA A 58 -4.83 -5.34 15.49
N GLY A 59 -3.82 -4.86 14.76
CA GLY A 59 -2.58 -4.36 15.34
C GLY A 59 -2.76 -3.16 16.28
N ILE A 60 -3.80 -2.34 16.09
CA ILE A 60 -4.08 -1.20 17.01
C ILE A 60 -4.38 -1.68 18.44
N ALA A 61 -4.80 -2.94 18.59
CA ALA A 61 -5.03 -3.53 19.90
C ALA A 61 -3.75 -3.63 20.73
N PHE A 62 -2.56 -3.62 20.11
CA PHE A 62 -1.29 -3.82 20.80
C PHE A 62 -0.33 -2.63 20.70
N SER A 63 -0.67 -1.61 19.90
CA SER A 63 0.20 -0.45 19.64
C SER A 63 0.28 0.57 20.78
N GLY A 64 -0.63 0.49 21.75
CA GLY A 64 -0.79 1.46 22.84
C GLY A 64 -1.48 2.76 22.42
N ASP A 65 -1.87 3.56 23.42
CA ASP A 65 -2.46 4.89 23.24
C ASP A 65 -1.40 5.88 22.74
N ARG A 66 -1.53 6.37 21.51
CA ARG A 66 -0.52 7.25 20.91
C ARG A 66 -1.02 7.96 19.67
N LEU A 67 -0.24 8.96 19.25
CA LEU A 67 -0.39 9.71 18.02
C LEU A 67 0.96 9.68 17.30
N ASP A 68 0.96 9.25 16.04
CA ASP A 68 2.14 9.31 15.18
C ASP A 68 1.81 10.17 13.94
N VAL A 69 2.76 11.00 13.54
CA VAL A 69 2.73 11.77 12.29
C VAL A 69 4.03 11.49 11.57
N GLY A 70 3.96 11.25 10.28
CA GLY A 70 5.12 10.93 9.47
C GLY A 70 4.88 11.20 8.00
N GLY A 71 5.88 10.87 7.20
CA GLY A 71 5.72 10.80 5.77
C GLY A 71 6.99 10.33 5.09
N GLY A 72 6.81 9.84 3.87
CA GLY A 72 7.88 9.42 2.98
C GLY A 72 7.91 10.21 1.68
N LEU A 73 9.02 10.09 0.96
CA LEU A 73 9.16 10.52 -0.42
C LEU A 73 9.50 9.29 -1.25
N LEU A 74 8.62 8.94 -2.19
CA LEU A 74 8.87 7.89 -3.16
C LEU A 74 9.55 8.51 -4.38
N PHE A 75 10.80 8.11 -4.62
CA PHE A 75 11.56 8.47 -5.81
C PHE A 75 11.49 7.31 -6.80
N ILE A 76 11.08 7.60 -8.03
CA ILE A 76 10.98 6.57 -9.07
C ILE A 76 11.78 7.02 -10.27
N GLN A 77 12.65 6.12 -10.71
CA GLN A 77 13.34 6.20 -11.99
C GLN A 77 12.79 5.06 -12.84
N SER A 78 12.30 5.42 -14.02
CA SER A 78 11.70 4.47 -14.95
C SER A 78 12.27 4.70 -16.34
N GLY A 79 12.47 3.62 -17.06
CA GLY A 79 12.78 3.62 -18.47
C GLY A 79 12.15 2.42 -19.14
N ALA A 80 11.81 2.56 -20.41
CA ALA A 80 11.31 1.47 -21.22
C ALA A 80 11.93 1.56 -22.61
N VAL A 81 12.07 0.41 -23.28
CA VAL A 81 12.31 0.36 -24.72
C VAL A 81 11.08 -0.30 -25.32
N ASP A 82 10.37 0.43 -26.16
CA ASP A 82 9.18 -0.06 -26.84
C ASP A 82 9.30 0.23 -28.34
N ASP A 83 9.13 -0.80 -29.16
CA ASP A 83 9.33 -0.75 -30.62
C ASP A 83 10.63 -0.03 -31.07
N GLY A 84 11.74 -0.29 -30.36
CA GLY A 84 13.04 0.34 -30.63
C GLY A 84 13.18 1.81 -30.18
N VAL A 85 12.12 2.41 -29.62
CA VAL A 85 12.13 3.75 -29.04
C VAL A 85 12.49 3.67 -27.56
N SER A 86 13.54 4.40 -27.15
CA SER A 86 13.93 4.52 -25.75
C SER A 86 13.14 5.62 -25.04
N TYR A 87 12.38 5.22 -24.04
CA TYR A 87 11.63 6.09 -23.15
C TYR A 87 12.40 6.26 -21.84
N HIS A 88 12.79 7.50 -21.54
CA HIS A 88 13.38 7.86 -20.26
C HIS A 88 12.43 8.76 -19.49
N ALA A 89 11.97 8.28 -18.33
CA ALA A 89 11.16 9.09 -17.44
C ALA A 89 12.04 10.14 -16.75
N LYS A 90 11.49 11.34 -16.55
CA LYS A 90 11.97 12.23 -15.49
C LYS A 90 11.74 11.54 -14.15
N THR A 91 12.66 11.73 -13.21
CA THR A 91 12.50 11.22 -11.85
C THR A 91 11.17 11.69 -11.26
N GLY A 92 10.29 10.74 -10.97
CA GLY A 92 9.04 10.99 -10.27
C GLY A 92 9.31 11.13 -8.78
N ILE A 93 8.67 12.11 -8.14
CA ILE A 93 8.68 12.27 -6.69
C ILE A 93 7.23 12.30 -6.23
N THR A 94 6.85 11.34 -5.38
CA THR A 94 5.50 11.26 -4.82
C THR A 94 5.56 11.34 -3.29
N PRO A 95 4.96 12.38 -2.67
CA PRO A 95 4.90 12.48 -1.23
C PRO A 95 3.89 11.47 -0.66
N MET A 96 4.25 10.87 0.46
CA MET A 96 3.45 9.84 1.13
C MET A 96 3.20 10.28 2.57
N PRO A 97 2.20 11.15 2.82
CA PRO A 97 1.90 11.59 4.17
C PRO A 97 1.27 10.46 4.99
N GLU A 98 1.60 10.41 6.27
CA GLU A 98 1.14 9.39 7.20
C GLU A 98 0.68 10.04 8.50
N PHE A 99 -0.45 9.56 9.01
CA PHE A 99 -1.01 9.99 10.28
C PHE A 99 -1.67 8.80 10.95
N GLY A 100 -1.52 8.68 12.26
CA GLY A 100 -2.29 7.71 13.01
C GLY A 100 -2.52 8.14 14.45
N TYR A 101 -3.67 7.73 14.97
CA TYR A 101 -4.07 7.95 16.34
C TYR A 101 -4.75 6.69 16.86
N VAL A 102 -4.34 6.23 18.04
CA VAL A 102 -4.93 5.06 18.72
C VAL A 102 -5.25 5.43 20.15
N LYS A 103 -6.43 5.00 20.61
CA LYS A 103 -6.93 5.22 21.97
C LYS A 103 -7.69 3.99 22.47
N SER A 104 -7.26 3.46 23.61
CA SER A 104 -8.01 2.48 24.37
C SER A 104 -9.21 3.18 25.03
N LEU A 105 -10.41 2.75 24.66
CA LEU A 105 -11.67 3.21 25.25
C LEU A 105 -12.01 2.42 26.51
N SER A 106 -11.55 1.17 26.57
CA SER A 106 -11.60 0.29 27.74
C SER A 106 -10.47 -0.75 27.67
N PRO A 107 -10.32 -1.64 28.67
CA PRO A 107 -9.38 -2.76 28.54
C PRO A 107 -9.67 -3.65 27.34
N SER A 108 -10.92 -3.73 26.88
CA SER A 108 -11.32 -4.59 25.76
C SER A 108 -11.57 -3.83 24.46
N LEU A 109 -11.82 -2.52 24.48
CA LEU A 109 -12.20 -1.77 23.28
C LEU A 109 -11.17 -0.71 22.93
N VAL A 110 -10.72 -0.73 21.69
CA VAL A 110 -9.74 0.21 21.14
C VAL A 110 -10.30 0.85 19.90
N PHE A 111 -10.15 2.16 19.81
CA PHE A 111 -10.44 2.92 18.61
C PHE A 111 -9.14 3.49 18.04
N GLY A 112 -9.04 3.52 16.73
CA GLY A 112 -7.96 4.22 16.05
C GLY A 112 -8.39 4.77 14.70
N VAL A 113 -7.63 5.73 14.21
CA VAL A 113 -7.70 6.17 12.82
C VAL A 113 -6.28 6.18 12.27
N ALA A 114 -6.09 5.65 11.07
CA ALA A 114 -4.82 5.69 10.37
C ALA A 114 -5.05 6.23 8.96
N SER A 115 -4.08 6.96 8.43
CA SER A 115 -4.04 7.36 7.04
C SER A 115 -2.70 7.00 6.42
N TRP A 116 -2.75 6.51 5.20
CA TRP A 116 -1.59 6.18 4.39
C TRP A 116 -1.86 6.56 2.94
N ALA A 117 -0.79 6.67 2.15
CA ALA A 117 -0.88 6.96 0.73
C ALA A 117 -0.16 5.89 -0.08
N SER A 118 -0.52 5.77 -1.35
CA SER A 118 0.14 4.91 -2.33
C SER A 118 0.04 5.50 -3.73
N GLY A 119 0.68 4.86 -4.70
CA GLY A 119 0.73 5.32 -6.07
C GLY A 119 1.98 6.14 -6.42
N ALA A 120 2.00 6.66 -7.64
CA ALA A 120 3.17 7.24 -8.29
C ALA A 120 2.78 8.23 -9.38
N SER A 121 3.75 9.03 -9.84
CA SER A 121 3.61 9.85 -11.05
C SER A 121 4.87 9.82 -11.92
N MET A 122 4.73 9.47 -13.19
CA MET A 122 5.81 9.41 -14.18
C MET A 122 5.56 10.42 -15.30
N SER A 123 6.60 11.13 -15.72
CA SER A 123 6.60 11.98 -16.91
C SER A 123 7.72 11.54 -17.83
N TYR A 124 7.40 11.25 -19.08
CA TYR A 124 8.37 10.92 -20.12
C TYR A 124 8.63 12.15 -20.99
N ARG A 125 9.82 12.21 -21.60
CA ARG A 125 10.21 13.32 -22.50
C ARG A 125 9.82 13.10 -23.96
N ALA A 126 8.98 12.11 -24.23
CA ALA A 126 8.58 11.70 -25.56
C ALA A 126 7.08 11.35 -25.60
N PRO A 127 6.42 11.48 -26.76
CA PRO A 127 5.08 10.98 -26.99
C PRO A 127 5.05 9.45 -27.06
N TYR A 128 3.96 8.85 -26.59
CA TYR A 128 3.75 7.42 -26.66
C TYR A 128 3.75 6.94 -28.13
N GLY A 129 4.54 5.90 -28.42
CA GLY A 129 4.78 5.35 -29.75
C GLY A 129 5.47 6.30 -30.75
N GLY A 130 5.94 7.48 -30.34
CA GLY A 130 6.46 8.48 -31.29
C GLY A 130 5.38 9.07 -32.21
N ILE A 131 4.11 8.86 -31.90
CA ILE A 131 2.99 9.15 -32.79
C ILE A 131 2.77 10.67 -32.91
N PRO A 132 2.79 11.26 -34.13
CA PRO A 132 2.49 12.67 -34.33
C PRO A 132 1.11 13.06 -33.77
N GLY A 133 1.03 14.20 -33.10
CA GLY A 133 -0.19 14.71 -32.48
C GLY A 133 -0.36 14.34 -31.00
N ASN A 134 0.45 13.41 -30.47
CA ASN A 134 0.52 13.16 -29.03
C ASN A 134 1.41 14.19 -28.32
N SER A 135 1.00 14.59 -27.11
CA SER A 135 1.91 15.26 -26.18
C SER A 135 2.91 14.28 -25.60
N ASN A 136 3.91 14.80 -24.89
CA ASN A 136 4.75 13.97 -24.04
C ASN A 136 3.90 13.15 -23.05
N THR A 137 4.29 11.90 -22.82
CA THR A 137 3.52 11.00 -21.96
C THR A 137 3.66 11.37 -20.49
N TYR A 138 2.53 11.46 -19.80
CA TYR A 138 2.47 11.61 -18.36
C TYR A 138 1.44 10.62 -17.81
N SER A 139 1.75 10.01 -16.67
CA SER A 139 0.80 9.18 -15.94
C SER A 139 0.95 9.44 -14.46
N GLN A 140 -0.19 9.55 -13.79
CA GLN A 140 -0.28 9.61 -12.34
C GLN A 140 -1.42 8.73 -11.87
N GLY A 141 -1.17 8.02 -10.77
CA GLY A 141 -2.20 7.44 -9.93
C GLY A 141 -1.77 7.65 -8.48
N VAL A 142 -2.53 8.38 -7.68
CA VAL A 142 -2.26 8.57 -6.25
C VAL A 142 -3.51 8.22 -5.47
N PHE A 143 -3.34 7.43 -4.41
CA PHE A 143 -4.43 6.92 -3.59
C PHE A 143 -4.12 7.25 -2.14
N VAL A 144 -5.02 7.96 -1.47
CA VAL A 144 -4.92 8.31 -0.05
C VAL A 144 -6.05 7.64 0.68
N HIS A 145 -5.73 6.97 1.79
CA HIS A 145 -6.67 6.20 2.59
C HIS A 145 -6.79 6.81 3.98
N VAL A 146 -7.98 6.74 4.55
CA VAL A 146 -8.27 7.05 5.95
C VAL A 146 -9.15 5.94 6.51
N ALA A 147 -8.71 5.34 7.60
CA ALA A 147 -9.27 4.09 8.10
C ALA A 147 -9.61 4.18 9.59
N PRO A 148 -10.80 4.71 9.95
CA PRO A 148 -11.36 4.51 11.28
C PRO A 148 -11.52 3.02 11.56
N THR A 149 -11.00 2.60 12.71
CA THR A 149 -10.83 1.20 13.08
C THR A 149 -11.26 0.99 14.53
N VAL A 150 -11.99 -0.09 14.76
CA VAL A 150 -12.32 -0.58 16.10
C VAL A 150 -11.70 -1.96 16.27
N ALA A 151 -11.00 -2.17 17.38
CA ALA A 151 -10.49 -3.47 17.77
C ALA A 151 -11.04 -3.89 19.14
N TYR A 152 -11.40 -5.16 19.25
CA TYR A 152 -11.91 -5.78 20.46
C TYR A 152 -10.92 -6.81 20.97
N ARG A 153 -10.38 -6.59 22.17
CA ARG A 153 -9.49 -7.50 22.89
C ARG A 153 -10.29 -8.51 23.73
N PHE A 154 -9.93 -9.77 23.61
CA PHE A 154 -10.53 -10.88 24.35
C PHE A 154 -9.46 -11.85 24.87
N GLY A 155 -9.91 -12.87 25.63
CA GLY A 155 -9.05 -13.71 26.45
C GLY A 155 -8.84 -13.13 27.86
N ALA A 156 -8.32 -13.97 28.77
CA ALA A 156 -8.07 -13.59 30.16
C ALA A 156 -7.08 -12.42 30.26
N GLU A 157 -6.05 -12.43 29.42
CA GLU A 157 -4.99 -11.42 29.39
C GLU A 157 -5.17 -10.35 28.30
N LYS A 158 -6.32 -10.35 27.60
CA LYS A 158 -6.57 -9.42 26.47
C LYS A 158 -5.51 -9.50 25.37
N ASN A 159 -4.95 -10.70 25.21
CA ASN A 159 -3.87 -11.05 24.28
C ASN A 159 -4.38 -11.46 22.88
N HIS A 160 -5.70 -11.53 22.69
CA HIS A 160 -6.32 -11.79 21.38
C HIS A 160 -7.15 -10.59 20.96
N ALA A 161 -7.17 -10.29 19.65
CA ALA A 161 -7.94 -9.18 19.11
C ALA A 161 -8.63 -9.54 17.79
N LEU A 162 -9.86 -9.07 17.64
CA LEU A 162 -10.57 -8.96 16.37
C LEU A 162 -10.80 -7.48 16.07
N SER A 163 -10.83 -7.09 14.80
CA SER A 163 -11.03 -5.71 14.42
C SER A 163 -11.81 -5.56 13.12
N LEU A 164 -12.46 -4.41 13.00
CA LEU A 164 -13.11 -3.96 11.77
C LEU A 164 -12.65 -2.53 11.49
N SER A 165 -12.29 -2.28 10.24
CA SER A 165 -11.91 -0.98 9.73
C SER A 165 -12.78 -0.63 8.54
N PHE A 166 -13.38 0.56 8.55
CA PHE A 166 -13.96 1.15 7.36
C PHE A 166 -12.88 2.00 6.70
N VAL A 167 -12.61 1.77 5.41
CA VAL A 167 -11.56 2.49 4.68
C VAL A 167 -12.23 3.47 3.73
N GLY A 168 -12.14 4.76 4.05
CA GLY A 168 -12.39 5.83 3.10
C GLY A 168 -11.15 6.07 2.24
N ALA A 169 -11.33 6.35 0.96
CA ALA A 169 -10.24 6.62 0.05
C ALA A 169 -10.53 7.86 -0.81
N LEU A 170 -9.48 8.59 -1.16
CA LEU A 170 -9.49 9.61 -2.18
C LEU A 170 -8.40 9.28 -3.19
N SER A 171 -8.76 9.26 -4.46
CA SER A 171 -7.84 8.92 -5.54
C SER A 171 -7.73 10.05 -6.54
N THR A 172 -6.58 10.11 -7.21
CA THR A 172 -6.40 10.95 -8.38
C THR A 172 -5.64 10.23 -9.48
N ILE A 173 -6.11 10.41 -10.72
CA ILE A 173 -5.50 9.87 -11.93
C ILE A 173 -5.33 11.02 -12.92
N ASP A 174 -4.19 10.99 -13.60
CA ASP A 174 -3.92 11.80 -14.77
C ASP A 174 -3.20 10.96 -15.84
N VAL A 175 -3.61 11.12 -17.11
CA VAL A 175 -3.03 10.42 -18.25
C VAL A 175 -2.94 11.40 -19.40
N GLU A 176 -1.73 11.57 -19.93
CA GLU A 176 -1.43 12.42 -21.08
C GLU A 176 -0.61 11.67 -22.12
N GLY A 177 -0.65 12.14 -23.37
CA GLY A 177 0.15 11.58 -24.47
C GLY A 177 -0.52 10.43 -25.21
N VAL A 178 -1.85 10.35 -25.16
CA VAL A 178 -2.66 9.34 -25.86
C VAL A 178 -3.73 9.95 -26.78
N GLN A 179 -3.58 11.24 -27.16
CA GLN A 179 -4.57 11.99 -27.94
C GLN A 179 -4.87 11.35 -29.31
N ALA A 180 -3.86 10.84 -30.00
CA ALA A 180 -3.99 10.20 -31.30
C ALA A 180 -4.76 8.87 -31.21
N GLN A 181 -4.68 8.17 -30.07
CA GLN A 181 -5.36 6.92 -29.80
C GLN A 181 -6.82 7.13 -29.40
N THR A 182 -7.10 8.19 -28.64
CA THR A 182 -8.43 8.43 -28.07
C THR A 182 -9.26 9.40 -28.90
N GLY A 183 -8.62 10.20 -29.76
CA GLY A 183 -9.24 11.34 -30.44
C GLY A 183 -9.60 12.50 -29.51
N LEU A 184 -9.12 12.48 -28.26
CA LEU A 184 -9.49 13.46 -27.23
C LEU A 184 -8.25 14.22 -26.72
N PRO A 185 -8.40 15.50 -26.33
CA PRO A 185 -7.33 16.24 -25.68
C PRO A 185 -7.03 15.65 -24.29
N ASN A 186 -5.88 16.01 -23.72
CA ASN A 186 -5.55 15.68 -22.33
C ASN A 186 -6.66 16.19 -21.40
N GLN A 187 -7.29 15.28 -20.68
CA GLN A 187 -8.46 15.58 -19.83
C GLN A 187 -8.08 16.19 -18.47
N GLY A 188 -6.80 16.08 -18.14
CA GLY A 188 -6.19 16.50 -16.88
C GLY A 188 -6.75 15.77 -15.67
N ARG A 189 -6.06 15.96 -14.55
CA ARG A 189 -6.37 15.36 -13.25
C ARG A 189 -7.86 15.24 -12.93
N ASN A 190 -8.26 14.05 -12.49
CA ASN A 190 -9.58 13.76 -11.94
C ASN A 190 -9.45 13.28 -10.51
N TRP A 191 -10.40 13.60 -9.63
CA TRP A 191 -10.40 13.16 -8.24
C TRP A 191 -11.64 12.32 -7.98
N LYS A 192 -11.48 11.14 -7.38
CA LYS A 192 -12.60 10.25 -7.11
C LYS A 192 -12.53 9.70 -5.68
N PRO A 193 -13.58 9.88 -4.87
CA PRO A 193 -13.68 9.22 -3.58
C PRO A 193 -13.98 7.74 -3.79
N GLY A 194 -13.58 6.91 -2.82
CA GLY A 194 -13.83 5.48 -2.79
C GLY A 194 -13.97 4.96 -1.37
N TYR A 195 -14.36 3.70 -1.27
CA TYR A 195 -14.52 3.04 0.02
C TYR A 195 -14.24 1.53 -0.07
N GLY A 196 -13.88 0.97 1.08
CA GLY A 196 -13.72 -0.46 1.32
C GLY A 196 -13.76 -0.75 2.82
N PHE A 197 -13.43 -1.97 3.20
CA PHE A 197 -13.30 -2.35 4.60
C PHE A 197 -12.15 -3.34 4.79
N LYS A 198 -11.64 -3.41 6.02
CA LYS A 198 -10.68 -4.43 6.45
C LYS A 198 -11.14 -5.12 7.71
N ILE A 199 -10.88 -6.41 7.80
CA ILE A 199 -11.09 -7.22 9.00
C ILE A 199 -9.73 -7.78 9.40
N GLY A 200 -9.49 -7.82 10.71
CA GLY A 200 -8.21 -8.25 11.25
C GLY A 200 -8.41 -9.16 12.44
N TRP A 201 -7.54 -10.16 12.54
CA TRP A 201 -7.31 -10.95 13.73
C TRP A 201 -5.83 -10.88 14.09
N MET A 202 -5.51 -10.75 15.37
CA MET A 202 -4.15 -10.87 15.86
C MET A 202 -4.14 -11.42 17.29
N SER A 203 -3.22 -12.33 17.56
CA SER A 203 -3.06 -12.95 18.88
C SER A 203 -1.60 -12.98 19.30
N GLN A 204 -1.34 -12.55 20.53
CA GLN A 204 -0.08 -12.74 21.25
C GLN A 204 -0.24 -14.02 22.09
N PHE A 205 0.19 -15.16 21.55
CA PHE A 205 0.07 -16.45 22.24
C PHE A 205 1.01 -16.54 23.44
N THR A 206 2.19 -15.95 23.30
CA THR A 206 3.17 -15.79 24.38
C THR A 206 3.82 -14.42 24.28
N SER A 207 4.66 -14.06 25.24
CA SER A 207 5.52 -12.86 25.14
C SER A 207 6.49 -12.93 23.95
N GLN A 208 6.77 -14.13 23.43
CA GLN A 208 7.71 -14.37 22.35
C GLN A 208 7.03 -14.59 21.00
N PHE A 209 5.75 -14.97 20.94
CA PHE A 209 5.14 -15.40 19.68
C PHE A 209 3.75 -14.80 19.46
N SER A 210 3.56 -14.20 18.29
CA SER A 210 2.28 -13.71 17.82
C SER A 210 1.98 -14.18 16.40
N MET A 211 0.68 -14.31 16.11
CA MET A 211 0.19 -14.55 14.76
C MET A 211 -0.91 -13.54 14.43
N GLY A 212 -1.12 -13.31 13.14
CA GLY A 212 -2.21 -12.47 12.66
C GLY A 212 -2.72 -12.95 11.31
N ALA A 213 -3.93 -12.51 11.00
CA ALA A 213 -4.55 -12.66 9.70
C ALA A 213 -5.31 -11.37 9.39
N SER A 214 -5.30 -10.96 8.14
CA SER A 214 -6.06 -9.80 7.68
C SER A 214 -6.74 -10.08 6.35
N TYR A 215 -7.87 -9.42 6.15
CA TYR A 215 -8.59 -9.38 4.90
C TYR A 215 -8.95 -7.93 4.60
N ALA A 216 -8.73 -7.51 3.37
CA ALA A 216 -9.15 -6.23 2.83
C ALA A 216 -10.06 -6.47 1.63
N SER A 217 -11.24 -5.87 1.66
CA SER A 217 -12.09 -5.82 0.47
C SER A 217 -11.39 -5.07 -0.65
N LYS A 218 -11.91 -5.19 -1.87
CA LYS A 218 -11.66 -4.18 -2.90
C LYS A 218 -11.98 -2.78 -2.37
N ILE A 219 -11.21 -1.77 -2.78
CA ILE A 219 -11.61 -0.37 -2.61
C ILE A 219 -12.24 0.07 -3.92
N ARG A 220 -13.52 0.45 -3.86
CA ARG A 220 -14.31 0.85 -5.02
C ARG A 220 -14.38 2.36 -5.09
N TYR A 221 -13.95 2.92 -6.21
CA TYR A 221 -14.03 4.35 -6.46
C TYR A 221 -15.30 4.71 -7.23
N GLN A 222 -15.73 5.97 -7.07
CA GLN A 222 -16.71 6.54 -7.99
C GLN A 222 -16.20 6.50 -9.44
N PRO A 223 -17.09 6.38 -10.44
CA PRO A 223 -16.71 6.33 -11.85
C PRO A 223 -15.81 7.48 -12.28
N TRP A 224 -14.71 7.15 -12.96
CA TRP A 224 -13.76 8.08 -13.58
C TRP A 224 -14.24 8.61 -14.94
N ASP A 225 -15.28 9.45 -14.97
CA ASP A 225 -15.95 9.85 -16.22
C ASP A 225 -15.02 10.44 -17.29
N LYS A 226 -14.05 11.28 -16.88
CA LYS A 226 -13.03 11.85 -17.78
C LYS A 226 -12.21 10.80 -18.54
N TYR A 227 -12.01 9.62 -17.97
CA TYR A 227 -11.19 8.54 -18.54
C TYR A 227 -12.03 7.33 -18.98
N SER A 228 -13.34 7.52 -19.17
CA SER A 228 -14.30 6.50 -19.63
C SER A 228 -13.95 5.83 -20.95
N HIS A 229 -13.21 6.53 -21.79
CA HIS A 229 -12.80 6.09 -23.12
C HIS A 229 -11.45 5.36 -23.12
N ILE A 230 -10.78 5.22 -21.96
CA ILE A 230 -9.52 4.50 -21.80
C ILE A 230 -9.70 3.32 -20.84
N PHE A 231 -10.26 3.57 -19.65
CA PHE A 231 -10.36 2.54 -18.62
C PHE A 231 -11.49 1.55 -18.88
N ALA A 232 -11.14 0.26 -18.81
CA ALA A 232 -12.09 -0.83 -18.84
C ALA A 232 -13.17 -0.71 -17.74
N ASP A 233 -14.24 -1.49 -17.90
CA ASP A 233 -15.41 -1.53 -17.01
C ASP A 233 -16.09 -0.18 -16.81
N GLY A 234 -16.21 0.57 -17.92
CA GLY A 234 -17.01 1.78 -17.97
C GLY A 234 -16.68 2.71 -16.82
N ARG A 235 -15.38 2.96 -16.57
CA ARG A 235 -14.80 3.92 -15.60
C ARG A 235 -14.55 3.41 -14.17
N ARG A 236 -14.71 2.13 -13.87
CA ARG A 236 -14.61 1.61 -12.49
C ARG A 236 -13.21 1.10 -12.17
N PHE A 237 -12.37 2.00 -11.67
CA PHE A 237 -11.12 1.60 -11.03
C PHE A 237 -11.40 1.00 -9.65
N GLU A 238 -10.79 -0.14 -9.36
CA GLU A 238 -10.82 -0.79 -8.05
C GLU A 238 -9.41 -1.12 -7.62
N GLU A 239 -9.07 -0.85 -6.36
CA GLU A 239 -7.94 -1.55 -5.76
C GLU A 239 -8.33 -3.01 -5.50
N PRO A 240 -7.41 -3.97 -5.70
CA PRO A 240 -7.73 -5.37 -5.53
C PRO A 240 -8.03 -5.72 -4.07
N GLU A 241 -8.87 -6.76 -3.93
CA GLU A 241 -9.01 -7.49 -2.67
C GLU A 241 -7.66 -8.09 -2.26
N GLN A 242 -7.40 -8.12 -0.96
CA GLN A 242 -6.20 -8.69 -0.39
C GLN A 242 -6.51 -9.51 0.85
N TYR A 243 -5.71 -10.53 1.11
CA TYR A 243 -5.73 -11.22 2.38
C TYR A 243 -4.35 -11.80 2.68
N GLY A 244 -4.05 -11.96 3.96
CA GLY A 244 -2.75 -12.43 4.38
C GLY A 244 -2.74 -13.01 5.76
N VAL A 245 -1.65 -13.71 6.05
CA VAL A 245 -1.33 -14.23 7.37
C VAL A 245 0.11 -13.88 7.71
N GLY A 246 0.39 -13.72 8.99
CA GLY A 246 1.72 -13.37 9.45
C GLY A 246 2.03 -13.97 10.80
N ILE A 247 3.32 -14.06 11.07
CA ILE A 247 3.88 -14.47 12.36
C ILE A 247 4.93 -13.47 12.80
N ALA A 248 5.06 -13.27 14.10
CA ALA A 248 6.17 -12.55 14.68
C ALA A 248 6.74 -13.29 15.88
N PHE A 249 8.07 -13.34 15.94
CA PHE A 249 8.84 -14.04 16.95
C PHE A 249 9.83 -13.09 17.62
N ARG A 250 9.78 -13.04 18.96
CA ARG A 250 10.61 -12.22 19.84
C ARG A 250 11.41 -13.15 20.76
N PRO A 251 12.51 -13.77 20.27
CA PRO A 251 13.27 -14.74 21.07
C PRO A 251 13.81 -14.15 22.37
N THR A 252 14.12 -12.85 22.35
CA THR A 252 14.43 -12.05 23.53
C THR A 252 13.76 -10.68 23.39
N PRO A 253 13.64 -9.87 24.44
CA PRO A 253 13.08 -8.51 24.34
C PRO A 253 13.78 -7.61 23.31
N LYS A 254 15.04 -7.89 22.96
CA LYS A 254 15.81 -7.09 21.99
C LYS A 254 15.58 -7.45 20.53
N TRP A 255 15.02 -8.63 20.25
CA TRP A 255 14.87 -9.14 18.89
C TRP A 255 13.40 -9.23 18.53
N LEU A 256 13.08 -8.82 17.30
CA LEU A 256 11.79 -9.06 16.68
C LEU A 256 12.03 -9.53 15.26
N ILE A 257 11.47 -10.68 14.91
CA ILE A 257 11.54 -11.29 13.59
C ILE A 257 10.11 -11.46 13.11
N GLY A 258 9.82 -11.00 11.90
CA GLY A 258 8.49 -11.09 11.29
C GLY A 258 8.55 -11.84 9.97
N PHE A 259 7.46 -12.55 9.67
CA PHE A 259 7.19 -13.07 8.34
C PHE A 259 5.71 -12.89 8.00
N ASP A 260 5.41 -12.37 6.81
CA ASP A 260 4.06 -12.25 6.28
C ASP A 260 3.95 -12.89 4.90
N TRP A 261 2.81 -13.51 4.64
CA TRP A 261 2.35 -13.89 3.30
C TRP A 261 1.07 -13.13 2.97
N ILE A 262 1.01 -12.51 1.79
CA ILE A 262 -0.13 -11.72 1.34
C ILE A 262 -0.48 -12.06 -0.10
N ARG A 263 -1.77 -12.29 -0.36
CA ARG A 263 -2.33 -12.42 -1.69
C ARG A 263 -2.97 -11.11 -2.13
N PHE A 264 -2.60 -10.64 -3.33
CA PHE A 264 -3.22 -9.51 -4.02
C PHE A 264 -4.01 -10.03 -5.24
N ASN A 265 -5.33 -9.81 -5.27
CA ASN A 265 -6.19 -10.34 -6.34
C ASN A 265 -6.41 -9.35 -7.50
N TYR A 266 -5.32 -8.91 -8.14
CA TYR A 266 -5.37 -7.97 -9.28
C TYR A 266 -6.20 -8.45 -10.46
N GLY A 267 -6.12 -9.75 -10.80
CA GLY A 267 -6.84 -10.34 -11.92
C GLY A 267 -8.36 -10.26 -11.79
N ASN A 268 -8.88 -10.00 -10.58
CA ASN A 268 -10.30 -9.80 -10.35
C ASN A 268 -10.74 -8.34 -10.50
N THR A 269 -9.87 -7.44 -10.95
CA THR A 269 -10.20 -6.04 -11.23
C THR A 269 -10.09 -5.78 -12.73
N HIS A 270 -11.06 -5.11 -13.34
CA HIS A 270 -11.06 -4.94 -14.79
C HIS A 270 -9.91 -4.05 -15.27
N VAL A 271 -9.72 -2.88 -14.66
CA VAL A 271 -8.68 -1.92 -15.11
C VAL A 271 -7.27 -2.48 -14.92
N LEU A 272 -6.97 -3.12 -13.78
CA LEU A 272 -5.62 -3.64 -13.54
C LEU A 272 -5.42 -5.03 -14.15
N GLY A 273 -6.43 -5.90 -14.07
CA GLY A 273 -6.32 -7.33 -14.40
C GLY A 273 -6.68 -7.71 -15.83
N ASN A 274 -7.49 -6.93 -16.56
CA ASN A 274 -7.80 -7.26 -17.96
C ASN A 274 -6.50 -7.33 -18.78
N PRO A 275 -6.40 -8.28 -19.73
CA PRO A 275 -5.25 -8.34 -20.62
C PRO A 275 -5.19 -7.10 -21.52
N VAL A 276 -4.01 -6.82 -22.07
CA VAL A 276 -3.88 -5.91 -23.21
C VAL A 276 -4.57 -6.58 -24.41
N ASN A 277 -5.70 -6.02 -24.83
CA ASN A 277 -6.54 -6.56 -25.90
C ASN A 277 -7.06 -5.44 -26.82
N PHE A 278 -6.33 -5.17 -27.89
CA PHE A 278 -6.68 -4.12 -28.87
C PHE A 278 -7.80 -4.52 -29.84
N SER A 279 -8.33 -5.75 -29.77
CA SER A 279 -9.46 -6.18 -30.60
C SER A 279 -10.81 -5.71 -30.05
N VAL A 280 -10.85 -5.15 -28.84
CA VAL A 280 -12.04 -4.57 -28.21
C VAL A 280 -11.84 -3.06 -28.08
N PRO A 281 -12.85 -2.22 -28.35
CA PRO A 281 -12.75 -0.78 -28.15
C PRO A 281 -12.32 -0.42 -26.72
N LEU A 282 -11.47 0.59 -26.59
CA LEU A 282 -11.10 1.15 -25.29
C LEU A 282 -12.36 1.63 -24.53
N GLY A 283 -12.32 1.53 -23.20
CA GLY A 283 -13.48 1.85 -22.35
C GLY A 283 -14.51 0.74 -22.17
N ASN A 284 -14.47 -0.33 -22.99
CA ASN A 284 -15.36 -1.48 -22.83
C ASN A 284 -15.03 -2.28 -21.55
N ILE A 285 -16.02 -2.99 -20.98
CA ILE A 285 -15.81 -3.87 -19.82
C ILE A 285 -14.71 -4.91 -20.02
N ASN A 286 -14.60 -5.46 -21.24
CA ASN A 286 -13.56 -6.41 -21.63
C ASN A 286 -12.41 -5.76 -22.41
N GLY A 287 -12.33 -4.43 -22.39
CA GLY A 287 -11.25 -3.66 -23.03
C GLY A 287 -9.93 -3.78 -22.29
N CYS A 288 -8.87 -3.18 -22.85
CA CYS A 288 -7.51 -3.23 -22.31
C CYS A 288 -7.44 -2.83 -20.83
N GLY A 289 -6.74 -3.66 -20.05
CA GLY A 289 -6.24 -3.32 -18.71
C GLY A 289 -4.71 -3.38 -18.64
N PHE A 290 -4.17 -3.32 -17.43
CA PHE A 290 -2.72 -3.40 -17.18
C PHE A 290 -2.16 -4.83 -17.15
N SER A 291 -2.98 -5.86 -17.37
CA SER A 291 -2.59 -7.28 -17.35
C SER A 291 -1.95 -7.76 -16.04
N PHE A 292 -2.23 -7.08 -14.93
CA PHE A 292 -1.73 -7.49 -13.62
C PHE A 292 -2.34 -8.83 -13.22
N ARG A 293 -1.46 -9.77 -12.92
CA ARG A 293 -1.85 -11.08 -12.39
C ARG A 293 -1.99 -11.00 -10.88
N ASN A 294 -2.70 -11.96 -10.31
CA ASN A 294 -2.74 -12.08 -8.86
C ASN A 294 -1.34 -12.40 -8.34
N VAL A 295 -0.88 -11.66 -7.32
CA VAL A 295 0.48 -11.75 -6.78
C VAL A 295 0.45 -12.28 -5.35
N ASN A 296 1.35 -13.20 -5.03
CA ASN A 296 1.71 -13.57 -3.67
C ASN A 296 2.97 -12.79 -3.26
N ALA A 297 2.88 -12.03 -2.18
CA ALA A 297 4.03 -11.37 -1.56
C ALA A 297 4.47 -12.13 -0.31
N TYR A 298 5.78 -12.28 -0.15
CA TYR A 298 6.45 -12.90 0.98
C TYR A 298 7.37 -11.85 1.61
N ARG A 299 7.11 -11.47 2.85
CA ARG A 299 7.84 -10.41 3.54
C ARG A 299 8.59 -11.01 4.70
N PHE A 300 9.86 -10.66 4.82
CA PHE A 300 10.69 -11.03 5.96
C PHE A 300 11.33 -9.77 6.54
N GLY A 301 11.25 -9.64 7.86
CA GLY A 301 11.79 -8.49 8.56
C GLY A 301 12.42 -8.85 9.89
N VAL A 302 13.44 -8.10 10.27
CA VAL A 302 14.13 -8.21 11.54
C VAL A 302 14.33 -6.83 12.15
N GLN A 303 14.21 -6.77 13.47
CA GLN A 303 14.49 -5.61 14.30
C GLN A 303 15.40 -6.06 15.46
N TYR A 304 16.42 -5.26 15.73
CA TYR A 304 17.33 -5.44 16.85
C TYR A 304 17.51 -4.15 17.66
N GLU A 305 17.17 -4.21 18.94
CA GLU A 305 17.40 -3.13 19.89
C GLU A 305 18.84 -3.18 20.42
N VAL A 306 19.68 -2.31 19.87
CA VAL A 306 21.09 -2.19 20.26
C VAL A 306 21.17 -1.64 21.70
N ASN A 307 20.36 -0.61 21.99
CA ASN A 307 20.18 0.00 23.31
C ASN A 307 18.86 0.79 23.36
N ASP A 308 18.54 1.40 24.50
CA ASP A 308 17.30 2.16 24.75
C ASP A 308 17.05 3.35 23.79
N ARG A 309 18.04 3.73 22.97
CA ARG A 309 17.95 4.85 22.02
C ARG A 309 18.15 4.44 20.58
N PHE A 310 18.61 3.22 20.32
CA PHE A 310 19.04 2.81 18.98
C PHE A 310 18.53 1.41 18.63
N THR A 311 17.76 1.35 17.55
CA THR A 311 17.16 0.13 17.00
C THR A 311 17.51 0.06 15.52
N ILE A 312 18.04 -1.08 15.09
CA ILE A 312 18.31 -1.38 13.69
C ILE A 312 17.19 -2.26 13.15
N ARG A 313 16.77 -2.00 11.92
CA ARG A 313 15.79 -2.82 11.20
C ARG A 313 16.34 -3.17 9.82
N GLY A 314 15.99 -4.36 9.34
CA GLY A 314 16.28 -4.80 7.99
C GLY A 314 15.22 -5.80 7.54
N GLY A 315 15.03 -5.94 6.24
CA GLY A 315 14.07 -6.89 5.69
C GLY A 315 14.04 -6.84 4.18
N PHE A 316 13.28 -7.75 3.60
CA PHE A 316 13.03 -7.84 2.16
C PHE A 316 11.61 -8.33 1.89
N GLU A 317 11.11 -8.00 0.70
CA GLU A 317 9.86 -8.52 0.16
C GLU A 317 10.17 -9.22 -1.17
N MET A 318 9.53 -10.36 -1.39
CA MET A 318 9.58 -11.11 -2.66
C MET A 318 8.15 -11.31 -3.17
N THR A 319 8.00 -11.32 -4.48
CA THR A 319 6.72 -11.54 -5.18
C THR A 319 6.88 -12.63 -6.24
N ASP A 320 5.79 -13.30 -6.61
CA ASP A 320 5.75 -14.35 -7.64
C ASP A 320 5.33 -13.87 -9.05
#